data_AF-A0ABD0LRU8-F1
#
_entry.id   AF-A0ABD0LRU8-F1
#
_cell.length_a   1.000
_cell.length_b   1.000
_cell.length_c   1.000
_cell.angle_alpha   90.00
_cell.angle_beta   90.00
_cell.angle_gamma   90.00
#
_symmetry.space_group_name_H-M   'P 1'
#
loop_
_entity.id
_entity.type
_entity.pdbx_description
1 polymer ?
#
loop_
_entity_poly.entity_id
_entity_poly.type
_entity_poly.pdbx_seq_one_letter_code
_entity_poly.pdbx_strand_id
1 'polypeptide(L)'
;MSLRTTAGKQSSATPLMGNRAEKSEVLNEDQQGNEKRVEVVRQVSHNLIKKITALLEAAPGSDVEKRLKKLPETGLSHALIEAASLLGDDTLLGTTCQMCGECESAIAKEELQCELDIEREVLAPLQQIAE
;
A
#
# COMPACT_ATOMS: atom_id res chain seq x y z
N MET A 1 89.07 3.76 -33.77
CA MET A 1 88.57 4.83 -32.87
C MET A 1 87.05 4.75 -32.90
N SER A 2 86.44 4.05 -31.95
CA SER A 2 85.81 4.59 -30.73
C SER A 2 84.47 5.28 -31.01
N LEU A 3 83.36 5.08 -30.30
CA LEU A 3 83.01 4.29 -29.11
C LEU A 3 81.49 4.49 -28.86
N ARG A 4 80.84 3.53 -28.17
CA ARG A 4 79.64 3.66 -27.28
C ARG A 4 78.21 3.67 -27.87
N THR A 5 77.54 2.54 -27.65
CA THR A 5 76.35 2.29 -26.78
C THR A 5 75.34 3.42 -26.53
N THR A 6 74.04 3.11 -26.70
CA THR A 6 72.99 3.36 -25.68
C THR A 6 71.69 2.59 -26.01
N ALA A 7 71.10 2.06 -24.94
CA ALA A 7 69.79 1.44 -24.88
C ALA A 7 68.68 2.48 -24.62
N GLY A 8 67.42 2.11 -24.89
CA GLY A 8 66.21 2.82 -24.46
C GLY A 8 65.21 2.97 -25.62
N LYS A 9 63.89 2.86 -25.45
CA LYS A 9 63.08 2.71 -24.23
C LYS A 9 61.68 2.28 -24.67
N GLN A 10 60.98 1.62 -23.74
CA GLN A 10 59.58 1.24 -23.76
C GLN A 10 58.65 2.23 -24.49
N SER A 11 57.75 1.72 -25.33
CA SER A 11 56.42 2.35 -25.48
C SER A 11 55.42 1.47 -24.75
N SER A 12 55.17 1.87 -23.51
CA SER A 12 54.23 1.30 -22.57
C SER A 12 52.85 1.11 -23.20
N ALA A 13 52.31 -0.11 -23.12
CA ALA A 13 50.88 -0.32 -23.09
C ALA A 13 50.33 0.41 -21.86
N THR A 14 49.76 1.60 -22.05
CA THR A 14 49.03 2.31 -21.00
C THR A 14 47.74 1.51 -20.72
N PRO A 15 47.44 1.16 -19.47
CA PRO A 15 46.41 0.16 -19.18
C PRO A 15 45.02 0.78 -19.33
N LEU A 16 44.21 0.19 -20.22
CA LEU A 16 42.73 0.33 -20.27
C LEU A 16 42.02 -0.20 -19.00
N MET A 17 42.75 -0.42 -17.90
CA MET A 17 42.21 -0.94 -16.64
C MET A 17 41.50 0.13 -15.81
N GLY A 18 41.79 1.43 -16.01
CA GLY A 18 41.13 2.54 -15.31
C GLY A 18 39.62 2.62 -15.60
N ASN A 19 39.23 2.72 -16.87
CA ASN A 19 37.81 2.79 -17.27
C ASN A 19 37.00 1.52 -16.96
N ARG A 20 37.65 0.36 -16.80
CA ARG A 20 36.97 -0.91 -16.51
C ARG A 20 36.81 -1.14 -15.00
N ALA A 21 37.80 -0.72 -14.20
CA ALA A 21 37.74 -0.77 -12.75
C ALA A 21 36.80 0.31 -12.19
N GLU A 22 36.91 1.56 -12.64
CA GLU A 22 36.03 2.66 -12.20
C GLU A 22 34.56 2.37 -12.56
N LYS A 23 34.29 1.88 -13.77
CA LYS A 23 32.93 1.49 -14.16
C LYS A 23 32.42 0.30 -13.33
N SER A 24 33.29 -0.61 -12.90
CA SER A 24 32.90 -1.74 -12.04
C SER A 24 32.68 -1.33 -10.59
N GLU A 25 33.44 -0.36 -10.07
CA GLU A 25 33.25 0.20 -8.73
C GLU A 25 31.99 1.06 -8.66
N VAL A 26 31.76 1.93 -9.65
CA VAL A 26 30.52 2.73 -9.75
C VAL A 26 29.30 1.83 -9.87
N LEU A 27 29.36 0.77 -10.69
CA LEU A 27 28.26 -0.22 -10.78
C LEU A 27 28.03 -0.96 -9.45
N ASN A 28 29.07 -1.21 -8.65
CA ASN A 28 28.96 -1.85 -7.34
C ASN A 28 28.37 -0.89 -6.29
N GLU A 29 28.76 0.38 -6.30
CA GLU A 29 28.16 1.42 -5.45
C GLU A 29 26.69 1.66 -5.82
N ASP A 30 26.35 1.70 -7.11
CA ASP A 30 24.98 1.81 -7.61
C ASP A 30 24.14 0.58 -7.23
N GLN A 31 24.71 -0.62 -7.35
CA GLN A 31 24.07 -1.87 -6.90
C GLN A 31 23.79 -1.85 -5.40
N GLN A 32 24.78 -1.51 -4.57
CA GLN A 32 24.61 -1.39 -3.12
C GLN A 32 23.61 -0.28 -2.75
N GLY A 33 23.60 0.83 -3.49
CA GLY A 33 22.63 1.91 -3.35
C GLY A 33 21.20 1.43 -3.66
N ASN A 34 21.03 0.63 -4.70
CA ASN A 34 19.75 0.06 -5.07
C ASN A 34 19.25 -0.98 -4.05
N GLU A 35 20.12 -1.84 -3.54
CA GLU A 35 19.76 -2.80 -2.48
C GLU A 35 19.25 -2.10 -1.22
N LYS A 36 19.92 -1.02 -0.78
CA LYS A 36 19.45 -0.20 0.35
C LYS A 36 18.09 0.41 0.09
N ARG A 37 17.83 0.89 -1.14
CA ARG A 37 16.53 1.46 -1.52
C ARG A 37 15.42 0.41 -1.51
N VAL A 38 15.69 -0.80 -2.00
CA VAL A 38 14.73 -1.93 -1.93
C VAL A 38 14.36 -2.23 -0.49
N GLU A 39 15.34 -2.27 0.42
CA GLU A 39 15.07 -2.51 1.84
C GLU A 39 14.23 -1.38 2.47
N VAL A 40 14.50 -0.12 2.11
CA VAL A 40 13.66 1.02 2.55
C VAL A 40 12.23 0.89 2.03
N VAL A 41 12.03 0.51 0.77
CA VAL A 41 10.69 0.31 0.17
C VAL A 41 9.96 -0.82 0.90
N ARG A 42 10.62 -1.94 1.20
CA ARG A 42 10.04 -3.05 1.98
C ARG A 42 9.60 -2.57 3.36
N GLN A 43 10.49 -1.87 4.08
CA GLN A 43 10.20 -1.36 5.42
C GLN A 43 9.03 -0.37 5.43
N VAL A 44 8.97 0.54 4.46
CA VAL A 44 7.84 1.48 4.31
C VAL A 44 6.55 0.73 4.00
N SER A 45 6.60 -0.26 3.11
CA SER A 45 5.43 -1.08 2.74
C SER A 45 4.86 -1.82 3.95
N HIS A 46 5.70 -2.47 4.77
CA HIS A 46 5.26 -3.07 6.03
C HIS A 46 4.64 -2.07 7.00
N ASN A 47 5.20 -0.85 7.10
CA ASN A 47 4.65 0.18 7.97
C ASN A 47 3.28 0.67 7.49
N LEU A 48 3.11 0.83 6.18
CA LEU A 48 1.83 1.22 5.57
C LEU A 48 0.78 0.13 5.77
N ILE A 49 1.12 -1.14 5.52
CA ILE A 49 0.21 -2.28 5.78
C ILE A 49 -0.30 -2.23 7.22
N LYS A 50 0.60 -2.14 8.20
CA LYS A 50 0.22 -2.09 9.63
C LYS A 50 -0.71 -0.91 9.95
N LYS A 51 -0.43 0.27 9.39
CA LYS A 51 -1.23 1.48 9.63
C LYS A 51 -2.60 1.40 8.98
N ILE A 52 -2.67 0.96 7.73
CA ILE A 52 -3.93 0.85 6.98
C ILE A 52 -4.82 -0.22 7.61
N THR A 53 -4.28 -1.41 7.92
CA THR A 53 -5.05 -2.47 8.58
C THR A 53 -5.62 -2.04 9.94
N ALA A 54 -4.94 -1.14 10.66
CA ALA A 54 -5.44 -0.61 11.94
C ALA A 54 -6.56 0.43 11.80
N LEU A 55 -6.80 0.94 10.59
CA LEU A 55 -7.88 1.89 10.30
C LEU A 55 -9.15 1.21 9.79
N LEU A 56 -9.08 -0.07 9.41
CA LEU A 56 -10.24 -0.85 9.01
C LEU A 56 -11.01 -1.32 10.26
N GLU A 57 -12.32 -1.19 10.23
CA GLU A 57 -13.23 -1.63 11.28
C GLU A 57 -13.24 -3.15 11.45
N ALA A 58 -13.07 -3.86 10.33
CA ALA A 58 -12.97 -5.31 10.32
C ALA A 58 -11.61 -5.82 9.86
N ALA A 59 -11.18 -6.92 10.46
CA ALA A 59 -9.95 -7.59 10.04
C ALA A 59 -10.08 -8.10 8.59
N PRO A 60 -9.05 -7.90 7.75
CA PRO A 60 -9.05 -8.37 6.36
C PRO A 60 -9.36 -9.86 6.23
N GLY A 61 -10.11 -10.23 5.19
CA GLY A 61 -10.52 -11.62 4.93
C GLY A 61 -11.63 -12.15 5.84
N SER A 62 -12.23 -11.32 6.69
CA SER A 62 -13.45 -11.68 7.42
C SER A 62 -14.65 -11.81 6.49
N ASP A 63 -15.59 -12.68 6.85
CA ASP A 63 -16.85 -12.86 6.13
C ASP A 63 -17.62 -11.53 5.96
N VAL A 64 -17.95 -11.19 4.72
CA VAL A 64 -18.53 -9.90 4.32
C VAL A 64 -19.86 -9.64 5.03
N GLU A 65 -20.71 -10.66 5.14
CA GLU A 65 -22.02 -10.52 5.80
C GLU A 65 -21.86 -10.23 7.30
N LYS A 66 -20.91 -10.89 7.96
CA LYS A 66 -20.59 -10.62 9.37
C LYS A 66 -19.98 -9.24 9.58
N ARG A 67 -19.20 -8.72 8.63
CA ARG A 67 -18.64 -7.35 8.70
C ARG A 67 -19.77 -6.33 8.64
N LEU A 68 -20.65 -6.45 7.64
CA LEU A 68 -21.79 -5.54 7.48
C LEU A 68 -22.66 -5.46 8.73
N LYS A 69 -22.95 -6.61 9.35
CA LYS A 69 -23.78 -6.69 10.57
C LYS A 69 -23.14 -6.08 11.82
N LYS A 70 -21.82 -5.90 11.83
CA LYS A 70 -21.08 -5.30 12.96
C LYS A 70 -20.99 -3.78 12.85
N LEU A 71 -21.19 -3.21 11.66
CA LEU A 71 -21.18 -1.78 11.45
C LEU A 71 -22.28 -1.12 12.31
N PRO A 72 -21.96 -0.07 13.08
CA PRO A 72 -22.95 0.64 13.88
C PRO A 72 -24.10 1.23 13.04
N GLU A 73 -23.82 1.65 11.80
CA GLU A 73 -24.77 2.15 10.80
C GLU A 73 -25.85 1.11 10.49
N THR A 74 -25.48 -0.18 10.39
CA THR A 74 -26.46 -1.27 10.22
C THR A 74 -27.39 -1.38 11.42
N GLY A 75 -26.85 -1.24 12.64
CA GLY A 75 -27.65 -1.23 13.86
C GLY A 75 -28.60 -0.03 13.93
N LEU A 76 -28.10 1.16 13.60
CA LEU A 76 -28.88 2.40 13.58
C LEU A 76 -29.98 2.36 12.51
N SER A 77 -29.67 1.86 11.31
CA SER A 77 -30.63 1.60 10.23
C SER A 77 -31.81 0.78 10.74
N HIS A 78 -31.55 -0.36 11.39
CA HIS A 78 -32.63 -1.21 11.91
C HIS A 78 -33.48 -0.49 12.96
N ALA A 79 -32.86 0.22 13.89
CA ALA A 79 -33.58 0.97 14.92
C ALA A 79 -34.48 2.06 14.33
N LEU A 80 -34.00 2.77 13.29
CA LEU A 80 -34.77 3.80 12.59
C LEU A 80 -35.95 3.23 11.80
N ILE A 81 -35.76 2.11 11.11
CA ILE A 81 -36.83 1.42 10.37
C ILE A 81 -37.88 0.86 11.34
N GLU A 82 -37.46 0.31 12.48
CA GLU A 82 -38.38 -0.15 13.51
C GLU A 82 -39.20 1.02 14.09
N ALA A 83 -38.54 2.14 14.40
CA ALA A 83 -39.23 3.35 14.85
C ALA A 83 -40.22 3.88 13.81
N ALA A 84 -39.85 3.88 12.52
CA ALA A 84 -40.74 4.28 11.43
C ALA A 84 -42.00 3.39 11.36
N SER A 85 -41.84 2.07 11.50
CA SER A 85 -42.95 1.11 11.53
C SER A 85 -43.91 1.36 12.69
N LEU A 86 -43.39 1.71 13.88
CA LEU A 86 -44.21 2.02 15.06
C LEU A 86 -44.93 3.37 14.93
N LEU A 87 -44.31 4.35 14.28
CA LEU A 87 -44.86 5.70 14.10
C LEU A 87 -45.93 5.77 13.01
N GLY A 88 -45.88 4.87 12.02
CA GLY A 88 -46.76 4.91 10.85
C GLY A 88 -46.25 5.83 9.75
N ASP A 89 -46.57 5.47 8.50
CA ASP A 89 -46.17 6.17 7.28
C ASP A 89 -46.99 7.44 7.00
N ASP A 90 -48.07 7.66 7.75
CA ASP A 90 -48.89 8.87 7.74
C ASP A 90 -48.29 10.03 8.55
N THR A 91 -47.25 9.75 9.35
CA THR A 91 -46.56 10.77 10.15
C THR A 91 -45.29 11.25 9.46
N LEU A 92 -45.02 12.56 9.51
CA LEU A 92 -43.77 13.13 9.01
C LEU A 92 -42.54 12.50 9.69
N LEU A 93 -42.65 12.21 11.00
CA LEU A 93 -41.55 11.59 11.75
C LEU A 93 -41.32 10.15 11.29
N GLY A 94 -42.38 9.36 11.07
CA GLY A 94 -42.26 8.00 10.54
C GLY A 94 -41.61 7.98 9.15
N THR A 95 -42.04 8.86 8.24
CA THR A 95 -41.39 9.01 6.93
C THR A 95 -39.91 9.42 7.07
N THR A 96 -39.60 10.35 7.97
CA THR A 96 -38.21 10.80 8.22
C THR A 96 -37.36 9.66 8.75
N CYS A 97 -37.86 8.89 9.73
CA CYS A 97 -37.17 7.73 10.27
C CYS A 97 -36.92 6.66 9.20
N GLN A 98 -37.90 6.40 8.33
CA GLN A 98 -37.74 5.46 7.22
C GLN A 98 -36.61 5.88 6.27
N MET A 99 -36.63 7.15 5.82
CA MET A 99 -35.62 7.70 4.93
C MET A 99 -34.22 7.67 5.57
N CYS A 100 -34.11 8.04 6.84
CA CYS A 100 -32.84 7.97 7.57
C CYS A 100 -32.35 6.52 7.68
N GLY A 101 -33.24 5.56 7.99
CA GLY A 101 -32.87 4.15 8.09
C GLY A 101 -32.35 3.58 6.77
N GLU A 102 -33.01 3.90 5.66
CA GLU A 102 -32.55 3.53 4.32
C GLU A 102 -31.19 4.17 3.97
N CYS A 103 -31.00 5.44 4.36
CA CYS A 103 -29.74 6.14 4.18
C CYS A 103 -28.60 5.46 4.97
N GLU A 104 -28.80 5.17 6.25
CA GLU A 104 -27.83 4.46 7.09
C GLU A 104 -27.51 3.07 6.52
N SER A 105 -28.51 2.34 5.99
CA SER A 105 -28.28 1.06 5.31
C SER A 105 -27.40 1.20 4.06
N ALA A 106 -27.53 2.31 3.33
CA ALA A 106 -26.69 2.59 2.16
C ALA A 106 -25.27 2.98 2.58
N ILE A 107 -25.12 3.81 3.61
CA ILE A 107 -23.82 4.22 4.18
C ILE A 107 -23.05 2.97 4.63
N ALA A 108 -23.68 2.08 5.40
CA ALA A 108 -23.05 0.83 5.86
C ALA A 108 -22.50 -0.03 4.69
N LYS A 109 -23.22 -0.09 3.57
CA LYS A 109 -22.78 -0.85 2.38
C LYS A 109 -21.62 -0.18 1.67
N GLU A 110 -21.66 1.14 1.52
CA GLU A 110 -20.61 1.91 0.87
C GLU A 110 -19.31 1.86 1.69
N GLU A 111 -19.42 1.98 3.01
CA GLU A 111 -18.30 1.84 3.93
C GLU A 111 -17.64 0.46 3.82
N LEU A 112 -18.43 -0.61 3.89
CA LEU A 112 -17.92 -1.97 3.71
C LEU A 112 -17.25 -2.16 2.34
N GLN A 113 -17.84 -1.61 1.29
CA GLN A 113 -17.27 -1.68 -0.06
C GLN A 113 -15.92 -0.95 -0.13
N CYS A 114 -15.82 0.22 0.50
CA CYS A 114 -14.57 0.98 0.62
C CYS A 114 -13.48 0.15 1.32
N GLU A 115 -13.81 -0.52 2.43
CA GLU A 115 -12.84 -1.39 3.13
C GLU A 115 -12.37 -2.54 2.25
N LEU A 116 -13.29 -3.19 1.52
CA LEU A 116 -12.95 -4.30 0.61
C LEU A 116 -12.06 -3.83 -0.55
N ASP A 117 -12.30 -2.62 -1.07
CA ASP A 117 -11.47 -2.04 -2.12
C ASP A 117 -10.09 -1.63 -1.60
N ILE A 118 -9.99 -1.10 -0.37
CA ILE A 118 -8.69 -0.86 0.28
C ILE A 118 -7.91 -2.18 0.46
N GLU A 119 -8.59 -3.25 0.88
CA GLU A 119 -7.97 -4.58 1.01
C GLU A 119 -7.42 -5.09 -0.33
N ARG A 120 -8.24 -5.02 -1.38
CA ARG A 120 -7.91 -5.57 -2.70
C ARG A 120 -6.92 -4.72 -3.49
N GLU A 121 -7.13 -3.41 -3.54
CA GLU A 121 -6.40 -2.51 -4.44
C GLU A 121 -5.19 -1.85 -3.77
N VAL A 122 -5.11 -1.87 -2.43
CA VAL A 122 -4.02 -1.21 -1.69
C VAL A 122 -3.23 -2.21 -0.85
N LEU A 123 -3.89 -2.94 0.06
CA LEU A 123 -3.19 -3.84 0.97
C LEU A 123 -2.55 -5.03 0.24
N ALA A 124 -3.28 -5.70 -0.66
CA ALA A 124 -2.75 -6.85 -1.38
C ALA A 124 -1.51 -6.52 -2.26
N PRO A 125 -1.49 -5.43 -3.05
CA PRO A 125 -0.27 -5.02 -3.75
C PRO A 125 0.88 -4.63 -2.83
N LEU A 126 0.61 -3.92 -1.72
CA LEU A 126 1.65 -3.57 -0.74
C LEU A 126 2.25 -4.81 -0.08
N GLN A 127 1.43 -5.84 0.19
CA GLN A 127 1.90 -7.11 0.72
C GLN A 127 2.86 -7.81 -0.26
N GLN A 128 2.53 -7.84 -1.56
CA GLN A 128 3.42 -8.39 -2.60
C GLN A 128 4.75 -7.63 -2.71
N ILE A 129 4.74 -6.32 -2.51
CA ILE A 129 5.97 -5.50 -2.51
C ILE A 129 6.81 -5.73 -1.25
N ALA A 130 6.16 -6.08 -0.14
CA ALA A 130 6.80 -6.25 1.15
C ALA A 130 7.40 -7.65 1.36
N GLU A 131 7.01 -8.65 0.56
CA GLU A 131 7.66 -9.97 0.47
C GLU A 131 9.13 -9.87 -0.03
#